data_AF-A0A2K0TRA6-F1
#
_entry.id   AF-A0A2K0TRA6-F1
#
_cell.length_a   1.000
_cell.length_b   1.000
_cell.length_c   1.000
_cell.angle_alpha   90.00
_cell.angle_beta   90.00
_cell.angle_gamma   90.00
#
_symmetry.space_group_name_H-M   'P 1'
#
loop_
_entity.id
_entity.type
_entity.pdbx_description
1 polymer ?
#
loop_
_entity_poly.entity_id
_entity_poly.type
_entity_poly.pdbx_seq_one_letter_code
_entity_poly.pdbx_strand_id
1 'polypeptide(L)'
;MRQKFFPFLGFWILQMLWVWTVSLPVTVLNSPAVTRYPQHSFGTGRDIAGIVLYSIGLAIEAVSDAQKYRFRSKHDSKAVCDKGLFAVSRHPNYFGEIIVHFAIYMIAVSPAANGFVRGQAFKALYATILGPFFLTFLLLFVSGISLAERPKAKSRYEKGNNWQGYKRWLDRTSVLIPFPPQLYEKMPTILKRTVFLEFPMYVFDPKKHSSAPQPGRTVNEDGGEPAERYRDDSPQSGEEQSVE
;
A
#
# COMPACT_ATOMS: atom_id res chain seq x y z
N MET A 1 -2.45 -13.08 -17.89
CA MET A 1 -3.05 -13.91 -16.82
C MET A 1 -4.41 -14.47 -17.21
N ARG A 2 -5.38 -13.67 -17.69
CA ARG A 2 -6.74 -14.17 -18.04
C ARG A 2 -6.81 -15.24 -19.14
N GLN A 3 -5.79 -15.35 -19.99
CA GLN A 3 -5.74 -16.34 -21.08
C GLN A 3 -5.19 -17.72 -20.65
N LYS A 4 -4.59 -17.83 -19.45
CA LYS A 4 -4.03 -19.09 -18.94
C LYS A 4 -4.93 -19.58 -17.80
N PHE A 5 -5.60 -20.70 -18.00
CA PHE A 5 -6.60 -21.24 -17.06
C PHE A 5 -6.04 -21.48 -15.65
N PHE A 6 -4.92 -22.22 -15.50
CA PHE A 6 -4.39 -22.58 -14.18
C PHE A 6 -3.93 -21.39 -13.32
N PRO A 7 -3.16 -20.40 -13.84
CA PRO A 7 -2.83 -19.20 -13.07
C PRO A 7 -4.06 -18.36 -12.70
N PHE A 8 -5.06 -18.30 -13.58
CA PHE A 8 -6.31 -17.60 -13.29
C PHE A 8 -7.10 -18.31 -12.18
N LEU A 9 -7.23 -19.63 -12.24
CA LEU A 9 -7.87 -20.43 -11.20
C LEU A 9 -7.14 -20.30 -9.84
N GLY A 10 -5.81 -20.41 -9.84
CA GLY A 10 -5.01 -20.25 -8.62
C GLY A 10 -5.18 -18.88 -7.97
N PHE A 11 -5.27 -17.80 -8.77
CA PHE A 11 -5.58 -16.47 -8.27
C PHE A 11 -6.94 -16.42 -7.56
N TRP A 12 -7.99 -17.00 -8.14
CA TRP A 12 -9.32 -17.01 -7.52
C TRP A 12 -9.39 -17.86 -6.26
N ILE A 13 -8.73 -19.03 -6.24
CA ILE A 13 -8.66 -19.86 -5.03
C ILE A 13 -7.98 -19.07 -3.89
N LEU A 14 -6.90 -18.36 -4.19
CA LEU A 14 -6.22 -17.51 -3.22
C LEU A 14 -7.15 -16.38 -2.71
N GLN A 15 -7.92 -15.75 -3.60
CA GLN A 15 -8.91 -14.74 -3.22
C GLN A 15 -10.02 -15.33 -2.33
N MET A 16 -10.50 -16.55 -2.62
CA MET A 16 -11.51 -17.22 -1.80
C MET A 16 -10.96 -17.54 -0.40
N LEU A 17 -9.75 -18.09 -0.30
CA LEU A 17 -9.09 -18.38 0.97
C LEU A 17 -8.83 -17.10 1.78
N TRP A 18 -8.45 -16.02 1.10
CA TRP A 18 -8.35 -14.70 1.71
C TRP A 18 -9.68 -14.29 2.34
N VAL A 19 -10.74 -14.18 1.53
CA VAL A 19 -12.04 -13.66 1.98
C VAL A 19 -12.59 -14.51 3.12
N TRP A 20 -12.41 -15.83 3.03
CA TRP A 20 -12.79 -16.76 4.09
C TRP A 20 -12.01 -16.53 5.39
N THR A 21 -10.70 -16.30 5.31
CA THR A 21 -9.86 -16.02 6.51
C THR A 21 -10.27 -14.72 7.19
N VAL A 22 -10.56 -13.69 6.41
CA VAL A 22 -10.97 -12.38 6.94
C VAL A 22 -12.39 -12.42 7.51
N SER A 23 -13.28 -13.26 6.98
CA SER A 23 -14.64 -13.44 7.49
C SER A 23 -14.77 -14.39 8.69
N LEU A 24 -13.65 -14.99 9.16
CA LEU A 24 -13.65 -15.92 10.29
C LEU A 24 -14.34 -15.38 11.56
N PRO A 25 -14.14 -14.13 12.01
CA PRO A 25 -14.78 -13.65 13.23
C PRO A 25 -16.30 -13.78 13.17
N VAL A 26 -16.91 -13.35 12.06
CA VAL A 26 -18.36 -13.43 11.83
C VAL A 26 -18.81 -14.87 11.61
N THR A 27 -18.04 -15.65 10.84
CA THR A 27 -18.38 -17.04 10.52
C THR A 27 -18.39 -17.93 11.78
N VAL A 28 -17.38 -17.79 12.64
CA VAL A 28 -17.28 -18.56 13.88
C VAL A 28 -18.33 -18.12 14.89
N LEU A 29 -18.57 -16.81 15.03
CA LEU A 29 -19.66 -16.28 15.87
C LEU A 29 -21.00 -16.90 15.54
N ASN A 30 -21.34 -17.02 14.25
CA ASN A 30 -22.61 -17.55 13.78
C ASN A 30 -22.64 -19.09 13.67
N SER A 31 -21.57 -19.78 14.05
CA SER A 31 -21.49 -21.24 13.95
C SER A 31 -22.35 -21.94 15.03
N PRO A 32 -22.89 -23.14 14.76
CA PRO A 32 -23.63 -23.94 15.76
C PRO A 32 -22.84 -24.21 17.04
N ALA A 33 -21.52 -24.26 16.95
CA ALA A 33 -20.64 -24.46 18.09
C ALA A 33 -20.68 -23.28 19.08
N VAL A 34 -20.99 -22.07 18.61
CA VAL A 34 -21.13 -20.85 19.41
C VAL A 34 -22.60 -20.57 19.75
N THR A 35 -23.51 -20.68 18.78
CA THR A 35 -24.93 -20.34 18.95
C THR A 35 -25.70 -21.30 19.87
N ARG A 36 -25.16 -22.50 20.14
CA ARG A 36 -25.71 -23.42 21.15
C ARG A 36 -25.61 -22.90 22.60
N TYR A 37 -24.74 -21.93 22.87
CA TYR A 37 -24.62 -21.31 24.18
C TYR A 37 -25.66 -20.19 24.34
N PRO A 38 -26.06 -19.84 25.57
CA PRO A 38 -26.86 -18.63 25.80
C PRO A 38 -26.14 -17.42 25.21
N GLN A 39 -26.85 -16.59 24.45
CA GLN A 39 -26.26 -15.40 23.83
C GLN A 39 -26.31 -14.23 24.81
N HIS A 40 -25.27 -13.39 24.84
CA HIS A 40 -25.28 -12.19 25.64
C HIS A 40 -26.26 -11.16 25.04
N SER A 41 -26.90 -10.36 25.88
CA SER A 41 -27.70 -9.24 25.39
C SER A 41 -26.78 -8.20 24.75
N PHE A 42 -27.15 -7.74 23.55
CA PHE A 42 -26.41 -6.70 22.85
C PHE A 42 -26.43 -5.38 23.63
N GLY A 43 -25.32 -4.63 23.57
CA GLY A 43 -25.21 -3.34 24.26
C GLY A 43 -24.28 -3.38 25.46
N THR A 44 -23.43 -4.40 25.59
CA THR A 44 -22.30 -4.33 26.52
C THR A 44 -21.34 -3.21 26.09
N GLY A 45 -20.55 -2.68 27.03
CA GLY A 45 -19.59 -1.61 26.71
C GLY A 45 -18.61 -1.96 25.56
N ARG A 46 -18.30 -3.25 25.39
CA ARG A 46 -17.49 -3.76 24.27
C ARG A 46 -18.22 -3.68 22.93
N ASP A 47 -19.51 -4.02 22.91
CA ASP A 47 -20.32 -3.94 21.68
C ASP A 47 -20.45 -2.48 21.25
N ILE A 48 -20.69 -1.56 22.20
CA ILE A 48 -20.76 -0.11 21.93
C ILE A 48 -19.41 0.40 21.40
N ALA A 49 -18.31 0.07 22.07
CA ALA A 49 -16.97 0.46 21.63
C ALA A 49 -16.66 -0.10 20.23
N GLY A 50 -17.03 -1.35 19.97
CA GLY A 50 -16.89 -2.00 18.66
C GLY A 50 -17.67 -1.28 17.57
N ILE A 51 -18.94 -0.92 17.80
CA ILE A 51 -19.75 -0.17 16.83
C ILE A 51 -19.12 1.21 16.57
N VAL A 52 -18.70 1.92 17.62
CA VAL A 52 -18.07 3.23 17.48
C VAL A 52 -16.80 3.13 16.64
N LEU A 53 -15.93 2.15 16.93
CA LEU A 53 -14.71 1.91 16.15
C LEU A 53 -15.06 1.54 14.69
N TYR A 54 -16.03 0.66 14.47
CA TYR A 54 -16.49 0.29 13.14
C TYR A 54 -16.96 1.52 12.34
N SER A 55 -17.81 2.35 12.94
CA SER A 55 -18.30 3.58 12.31
C SER A 55 -17.18 4.57 12.00
N ILE A 56 -16.20 4.74 12.90
CA ILE A 56 -15.03 5.59 12.67
C ILE A 56 -14.20 5.05 11.50
N GLY A 57 -13.89 3.74 11.49
CA GLY A 57 -13.11 3.10 10.44
C GLY A 57 -13.79 3.25 9.07
N LEU A 58 -15.09 2.94 9.01
CA LEU A 58 -15.90 3.06 7.80
C LEU A 58 -15.99 4.51 7.32
N ALA A 59 -16.15 5.48 8.23
CA ALA A 59 -16.17 6.89 7.86
C ALA A 59 -14.83 7.36 7.30
N ILE A 60 -13.71 6.96 7.92
CA ILE A 60 -12.36 7.27 7.42
C ILE A 60 -12.19 6.70 6.01
N GLU A 61 -12.55 5.43 5.81
CA GLU A 61 -12.45 4.75 4.52
C GLU A 61 -13.29 5.45 3.44
N ALA A 62 -14.58 5.63 3.69
CA ALA A 62 -15.50 6.24 2.75
C ALA A 62 -15.11 7.69 2.38
N VAL A 63 -14.71 8.49 3.37
CA VAL A 63 -14.26 9.87 3.14
C VAL A 63 -12.94 9.89 2.34
N SER A 64 -12.01 8.98 2.64
CA SER A 64 -10.74 8.86 1.92
C SER A 64 -10.98 8.52 0.46
N ASP A 65 -11.83 7.54 0.18
CA ASP A 65 -12.12 7.14 -1.20
C ASP A 65 -12.88 8.22 -1.97
N ALA A 66 -13.81 8.92 -1.32
CA ALA A 66 -14.49 10.07 -1.91
C ALA A 66 -13.51 11.22 -2.23
N GLN A 67 -12.58 11.53 -1.31
CA GLN A 67 -11.54 12.53 -1.53
C GLN A 67 -10.64 12.15 -2.73
N LYS A 68 -10.19 10.89 -2.76
CA LYS A 68 -9.33 10.36 -3.82
C LYS A 68 -10.04 10.34 -5.17
N TYR A 69 -11.31 9.94 -5.21
CA TYR A 69 -12.13 9.95 -6.42
C TYR A 69 -12.29 11.37 -6.96
N ARG A 70 -12.75 12.31 -6.12
CA ARG A 70 -12.93 13.73 -6.51
C ARG A 70 -11.63 14.37 -6.98
N PHE A 71 -10.50 14.05 -6.33
CA PHE A 71 -9.19 14.54 -6.74
C PHE A 71 -8.79 14.04 -8.13
N ARG A 72 -8.93 12.73 -8.38
CA ARG A 72 -8.59 12.13 -9.68
C ARG A 72 -9.48 12.61 -10.82
N SER A 73 -10.72 13.01 -10.55
CA SER A 73 -11.62 13.56 -11.56
C SER A 73 -11.31 15.01 -11.93
N LYS A 74 -10.65 15.77 -11.05
CA LYS A 74 -10.41 17.22 -11.24
C LYS A 74 -8.96 17.59 -11.56
N HIS A 75 -8.00 16.70 -11.31
CA HIS A 75 -6.58 16.99 -11.45
C HIS A 75 -5.88 16.02 -12.39
N ASP A 76 -4.82 16.50 -13.04
CA ASP A 76 -3.94 15.66 -13.86
C ASP A 76 -3.29 14.55 -13.00
N SER A 77 -2.97 13.44 -13.66
CA SER A 77 -2.19 12.31 -13.17
C SER A 77 -0.89 12.70 -12.45
N LYS A 78 -0.35 13.88 -12.76
CA LYS A 78 0.86 14.45 -12.15
C LYS A 78 0.63 15.11 -10.79
N ALA A 79 -0.61 15.42 -10.40
CA ALA A 79 -0.89 16.06 -9.12
C ALA A 79 -0.81 15.06 -7.95
N VAL A 80 -0.47 15.56 -6.76
CA VAL A 80 -0.41 14.80 -5.50
C VAL A 80 -1.57 15.24 -4.63
N CYS A 81 -2.34 14.30 -4.10
CA CYS A 81 -3.42 14.61 -3.18
C CYS A 81 -2.81 14.80 -1.78
N ASP A 82 -2.72 16.04 -1.31
CA ASP A 82 -2.12 16.39 -0.03
C ASP A 82 -3.09 17.15 0.89
N LYS A 83 -4.39 17.02 0.66
CA LYS A 83 -5.47 17.68 1.40
C LYS A 83 -6.34 16.67 2.14
N GLY A 84 -6.99 17.12 3.21
CA GLY A 84 -7.92 16.29 3.99
C GLY A 84 -7.18 15.14 4.69
N LEU A 85 -7.71 13.91 4.58
CA LEU A 85 -7.10 12.74 5.21
C LEU A 85 -5.75 12.39 4.59
N PHE A 86 -5.55 12.72 3.31
CA PHE A 86 -4.27 12.53 2.61
C PHE A 86 -3.17 13.52 3.02
N ALA A 87 -3.52 14.55 3.80
CA ALA A 87 -2.54 15.43 4.41
C ALA A 87 -1.87 14.78 5.61
N VAL A 88 -2.55 13.88 6.32
CA VAL A 88 -2.09 13.30 7.61
C VAL A 88 -1.69 11.82 7.48
N SER A 89 -2.15 11.12 6.45
CA SER A 89 -1.77 9.75 6.13
C SER A 89 -1.71 9.54 4.62
N ARG A 90 -0.81 8.69 4.14
CA ARG A 90 -0.69 8.35 2.71
C ARG A 90 -1.76 7.39 2.25
N HIS A 91 -2.19 6.48 3.12
CA HIS A 91 -3.23 5.49 2.87
C HIS A 91 -4.29 5.49 3.99
N PRO A 92 -5.02 6.61 4.19
CA PRO A 92 -6.04 6.70 5.22
C PRO A 92 -7.18 5.69 5.02
N ASN A 93 -7.48 5.32 3.77
CA ASN A 93 -8.43 4.27 3.45
C ASN A 93 -8.02 2.89 4.02
N TYR A 94 -6.73 2.54 3.98
CA TYR A 94 -6.26 1.29 4.57
C TYR A 94 -6.30 1.31 6.09
N PHE A 95 -6.07 2.47 6.69
CA PHE A 95 -6.24 2.62 8.13
C PHE A 95 -7.70 2.42 8.56
N GLY A 96 -8.65 2.97 7.79
CA GLY A 96 -10.09 2.75 7.99
C GLY A 96 -10.47 1.27 7.91
N GLU A 97 -10.03 0.58 6.85
CA GLU A 97 -10.24 -0.86 6.66
C GLU A 97 -9.70 -1.67 7.86
N ILE A 98 -8.46 -1.40 8.31
CA ILE A 98 -7.88 -2.10 9.46
C ILE A 98 -8.75 -1.91 10.71
N ILE A 99 -9.18 -0.67 11.00
CA ILE A 99 -10.07 -0.39 12.14
C ILE A 99 -11.37 -1.19 12.02
N VAL A 100 -11.99 -1.21 10.85
CA VAL A 100 -13.25 -1.94 10.60
C VAL A 100 -13.10 -3.42 10.97
N HIS A 101 -12.03 -4.09 10.53
CA HIS A 101 -11.87 -5.52 10.80
C HIS A 101 -11.52 -5.83 12.26
N PHE A 102 -10.72 -4.97 12.92
CA PHE A 102 -10.50 -5.10 14.36
C PHE A 102 -11.78 -4.82 15.18
N ALA A 103 -12.63 -3.90 14.72
CA ALA A 103 -13.93 -3.63 15.34
C ALA A 103 -14.91 -4.81 15.18
N ILE A 104 -14.98 -5.41 13.99
CA ILE A 104 -15.77 -6.64 13.75
C ILE A 104 -15.29 -7.76 14.67
N TYR A 105 -13.98 -7.97 14.78
CA TYR A 105 -13.43 -8.96 15.71
C TYR A 105 -13.81 -8.66 17.17
N MET A 106 -13.72 -7.40 17.60
CA MET A 106 -14.09 -6.98 18.96
C MET A 106 -15.55 -7.32 19.28
N ILE A 107 -16.47 -7.06 18.35
CA ILE A 107 -17.89 -7.41 18.50
C ILE A 107 -18.06 -8.94 18.49
N ALA A 108 -17.40 -9.64 17.57
CA ALA A 108 -17.55 -11.07 17.41
C ALA A 108 -17.01 -11.89 18.59
N VAL A 109 -15.99 -11.40 19.30
CA VAL A 109 -15.42 -12.07 20.47
C VAL A 109 -16.20 -11.81 21.77
N SER A 110 -17.15 -10.85 21.77
CA SER A 110 -17.94 -10.48 22.96
C SER A 110 -18.58 -11.67 23.71
N PRO A 111 -19.21 -12.67 23.04
CA PRO A 111 -19.80 -13.82 23.75
C PRO A 111 -18.75 -14.67 24.50
N ALA A 112 -17.55 -14.81 23.94
CA ALA A 112 -16.44 -15.50 24.59
C ALA A 112 -15.84 -14.66 25.73
N ALA A 113 -15.67 -13.35 25.52
CA ALA A 113 -15.14 -12.42 26.51
C ALA A 113 -16.05 -12.26 27.73
N ASN A 114 -17.37 -12.33 27.53
CA ASN A 114 -18.36 -12.22 28.60
C ASN A 114 -18.66 -13.58 29.29
N GLY A 115 -17.94 -14.66 28.94
CA GLY A 115 -18.01 -15.95 29.62
C GLY A 115 -19.18 -16.86 29.23
N PHE A 116 -19.95 -16.49 28.21
CA PHE A 116 -21.10 -17.26 27.70
C PHE A 116 -20.64 -18.48 26.90
N VAL A 117 -19.54 -18.35 26.16
CA VAL A 117 -18.96 -19.43 25.35
C VAL A 117 -17.77 -20.04 26.08
N ARG A 118 -17.67 -21.38 26.10
CA ARG A 118 -16.58 -22.12 26.76
C ARG A 118 -16.01 -23.22 25.86
N GLY A 119 -14.88 -23.80 26.27
CA GLY A 119 -14.25 -24.94 25.60
C GLY A 119 -13.64 -24.59 24.24
N GLN A 120 -13.85 -25.46 23.24
CA GLN A 120 -13.26 -25.28 21.90
C GLN A 120 -13.79 -24.04 21.18
N ALA A 121 -15.08 -23.73 21.34
CA ALA A 121 -15.72 -22.56 20.72
C ALA A 121 -15.11 -21.24 21.24
N PHE A 122 -14.76 -21.18 22.53
CA PHE A 122 -14.04 -20.05 23.11
C PHE A 122 -12.68 -19.84 22.43
N LYS A 123 -11.89 -20.92 22.32
CA LYS A 123 -10.57 -20.86 21.68
C LYS A 123 -10.68 -20.46 20.20
N ALA A 124 -11.68 -21.00 19.49
CA ALA A 124 -11.93 -20.67 18.10
C ALA A 124 -12.26 -19.19 17.90
N LEU A 125 -13.13 -18.62 18.73
CA LEU A 125 -13.49 -17.19 18.66
C LEU A 125 -12.27 -16.29 18.85
N TYR A 126 -11.43 -16.55 19.86
CA TYR A 126 -10.20 -15.78 20.03
C TYR A 126 -9.20 -15.98 18.89
N ALA A 127 -9.09 -17.19 18.35
CA ALA A 127 -8.21 -17.48 17.21
C ALA A 127 -8.63 -16.73 15.93
N THR A 128 -9.87 -16.27 15.81
CA THR A 128 -10.31 -15.45 14.66
C THR A 128 -9.62 -14.09 14.56
N ILE A 129 -8.88 -13.66 15.59
CA ILE A 129 -8.00 -12.48 15.53
C ILE A 129 -6.96 -12.58 14.39
N LEU A 130 -6.65 -13.80 13.95
CA LEU A 130 -5.82 -14.05 12.79
C LEU A 130 -6.38 -13.40 11.52
N GLY A 131 -7.70 -13.24 11.39
CA GLY A 131 -8.34 -12.57 10.25
C GLY A 131 -7.90 -11.12 10.09
N PRO A 132 -8.17 -10.22 11.06
CA PRO A 132 -7.70 -8.83 11.02
C PRO A 132 -6.18 -8.67 10.88
N PHE A 133 -5.38 -9.52 11.55
CA PHE A 133 -3.92 -9.49 11.38
C PHE A 133 -3.48 -9.91 9.98
N PHE A 134 -4.10 -10.94 9.42
CA PHE A 134 -3.84 -11.40 8.07
C PHE A 134 -4.20 -10.32 7.03
N LEU A 135 -5.36 -9.67 7.19
CA LEU A 135 -5.73 -8.53 6.34
C LEU A 135 -4.71 -7.39 6.45
N THR A 136 -4.31 -7.03 7.67
CA THR A 136 -3.31 -5.98 7.92
C THR A 136 -1.99 -6.33 7.22
N PHE A 137 -1.53 -7.57 7.34
CA PHE A 137 -0.35 -8.06 6.63
C PHE A 137 -0.50 -7.91 5.11
N LEU A 138 -1.63 -8.31 4.54
CA LEU A 138 -1.87 -8.21 3.11
C LEU A 138 -1.87 -6.76 2.61
N LEU A 139 -2.49 -5.83 3.34
CA LEU A 139 -2.51 -4.41 3.00
C LEU A 139 -1.11 -3.79 3.02
N LEU A 140 -0.31 -4.14 4.03
CA LEU A 140 1.03 -3.61 4.21
C LEU A 140 2.04 -4.20 3.20
N PHE A 141 1.96 -5.50 2.94
CA PHE A 141 3.04 -6.21 2.23
C PHE A 141 2.67 -6.67 0.82
N VAL A 142 1.41 -7.00 0.55
CA VAL A 142 1.01 -7.71 -0.68
C VAL A 142 0.23 -6.84 -1.65
N SER A 143 -0.85 -6.19 -1.22
CA SER A 143 -1.82 -5.59 -2.13
C SER A 143 -1.59 -4.10 -2.37
N GLY A 144 -1.17 -3.36 -1.34
CA GLY A 144 -1.45 -1.93 -1.29
C GLY A 144 -0.22 -1.03 -1.35
N ILE A 145 0.48 -0.93 -0.23
CA ILE A 145 1.48 0.13 -0.01
C ILE A 145 2.77 -0.19 -0.77
N SER A 146 3.30 -1.40 -0.59
CA SER A 146 4.53 -1.89 -1.25
C SER A 146 4.45 -1.84 -2.77
N LEU A 147 3.33 -2.30 -3.33
CA LEU A 147 3.12 -2.45 -4.76
C LEU A 147 2.86 -1.11 -5.46
N ALA A 148 2.33 -0.12 -4.74
CA ALA A 148 1.95 1.17 -5.32
C ALA A 148 3.02 2.26 -5.14
N GLU A 149 3.63 2.40 -3.96
CA GLU A 149 4.44 3.59 -3.65
C GLU A 149 5.75 3.65 -4.43
N ARG A 150 6.53 2.58 -4.40
CA ARG A 150 7.86 2.55 -5.02
C ARG A 150 7.80 2.67 -6.55
N PRO A 151 6.93 1.95 -7.29
CA PRO A 151 6.80 2.13 -8.73
C PRO A 151 6.27 3.52 -9.13
N LYS A 152 5.32 4.08 -8.36
CA LYS A 152 4.82 5.45 -8.61
C LYS A 152 5.92 6.48 -8.38
N ALA A 153 6.70 6.33 -7.30
CA ALA A 153 7.84 7.19 -7.01
C ALA A 153 8.89 7.12 -8.13
N LYS A 154 9.27 5.91 -8.56
CA LYS A 154 10.20 5.67 -9.68
C LYS A 154 9.72 6.35 -10.96
N SER A 155 8.46 6.11 -11.35
CA SER A 155 7.87 6.68 -12.57
C SER A 155 7.82 8.21 -12.53
N ARG A 156 7.53 8.83 -11.37
CA ARG A 156 7.58 10.29 -11.22
C ARG A 156 9.00 10.84 -11.31
N TYR A 157 9.97 10.15 -10.73
CA TYR A 157 11.38 10.51 -10.81
C TYR A 157 11.91 10.46 -12.25
N GLU A 158 11.73 9.33 -12.93
CA GLU A 158 12.26 9.11 -14.30
C GLU A 158 11.58 10.00 -15.34
N LYS A 159 10.32 10.39 -15.14
CA LYS A 159 9.58 11.28 -16.06
C LYS A 159 9.68 12.76 -15.70
N GLY A 160 10.43 13.13 -14.66
CA GLY A 160 10.51 14.52 -14.18
C GLY A 160 9.17 15.11 -13.70
N ASN A 161 8.17 14.26 -13.39
CA ASN A 161 6.80 14.69 -13.09
C ASN A 161 6.64 15.05 -11.61
N ASN A 162 7.00 16.28 -11.25
CA ASN A 162 6.86 16.85 -9.91
C ASN A 162 7.46 15.95 -8.81
N TRP A 163 8.66 15.41 -9.07
CA TRP A 163 9.37 14.54 -8.12
C TRP A 163 9.62 15.22 -6.78
N GLN A 164 10.06 16.49 -6.79
CA GLN A 164 10.38 17.23 -5.57
C GLN A 164 9.14 17.41 -4.67
N GLY A 165 8.00 17.79 -5.25
CA GLY A 165 6.75 17.93 -4.51
C GLY A 165 6.26 16.58 -3.96
N TYR A 166 6.36 15.52 -4.74
CA TYR A 166 5.98 14.17 -4.30
C TYR A 166 6.90 13.65 -3.19
N LYS A 167 8.22 13.86 -3.31
CA LYS A 167 9.19 13.49 -2.27
C LYS A 167 8.90 14.23 -0.96
N ARG A 168 8.65 15.54 -1.02
CA ARG A 168 8.25 16.32 0.17
C ARG A 168 7.00 15.77 0.82
N TRP A 169 6.00 15.35 0.04
CA TRP A 169 4.79 14.72 0.57
C TRP A 169 5.10 13.37 1.24
N LEU A 170 5.95 12.52 0.65
CA LEU A 170 6.37 11.25 1.27
C LEU A 170 7.09 11.47 2.61
N ASP A 171 7.99 12.47 2.69
CA ASP A 171 8.82 12.72 3.86
C ASP A 171 8.03 13.29 5.07
N ARG A 172 6.95 14.04 4.78
CA ARG A 172 6.11 14.71 5.80
C ARG A 172 4.82 13.96 6.16
N THR A 173 4.46 12.90 5.42
CA THR A 173 3.15 12.23 5.59
C THR A 173 3.35 10.79 6.04
N SER A 174 2.73 10.45 7.16
CA SER A 174 2.73 9.08 7.70
C SER A 174 2.17 8.07 6.69
N VAL A 175 2.69 6.84 6.69
CA VAL A 175 2.23 5.79 5.77
C VAL A 175 0.77 5.42 6.01
N LEU A 176 0.45 5.08 7.26
CA LEU A 176 -0.83 4.45 7.61
C LEU A 176 -1.55 5.24 8.71
N ILE A 177 -0.91 5.40 9.87
CA ILE A 177 -1.52 6.03 11.04
C ILE A 177 -1.63 7.55 10.80
N PRO A 178 -2.84 8.15 10.83
CA PRO A 178 -3.02 9.59 10.68
C PRO A 178 -2.20 10.36 11.71
N PHE A 179 -1.30 11.24 11.25
CA PHE A 179 -0.45 12.03 12.12
C PHE A 179 -0.15 13.42 11.54
N PRO A 180 -0.07 14.48 12.36
CA PRO A 180 0.19 15.83 11.86
C PRO A 180 1.55 15.92 11.13
N PRO A 181 1.61 16.48 9.90
CA PRO A 181 2.83 16.52 9.09
C PRO A 181 4.00 17.25 9.74
N GLN A 182 3.72 18.33 10.47
CA GLN A 182 4.72 19.18 11.12
C GLN A 182 5.51 18.43 12.19
N LEU A 183 4.85 17.46 12.83
CA LEU A 183 5.47 16.57 13.80
C LEU A 183 6.13 15.40 13.08
N TYR A 184 5.45 14.80 12.08
CA TYR A 184 5.98 13.66 11.35
C TYR A 184 7.34 13.95 10.72
N GLU A 185 7.47 15.08 10.02
CA GLU A 185 8.67 15.48 9.29
C GLU A 185 9.91 15.49 10.19
N LYS A 186 9.77 15.97 11.43
CA LYS A 186 10.85 16.12 12.42
C LYS A 186 11.22 14.83 13.14
N MET A 187 10.46 13.75 12.99
CA MET A 187 10.72 12.51 13.74
C MET A 187 11.95 11.76 13.21
N PRO A 188 12.73 11.13 14.11
CA PRO A 188 13.82 10.25 13.71
C PRO A 188 13.30 9.05 12.91
N THR A 189 14.08 8.62 11.94
CA THR A 189 13.74 7.51 11.03
C THR A 189 13.42 6.20 11.76
N ILE A 190 13.99 5.98 12.94
CA ILE A 190 13.70 4.80 13.78
C ILE A 190 12.22 4.80 14.17
N LEU A 191 11.69 5.91 14.69
CA LEU A 191 10.28 6.02 15.08
C LEU A 191 9.34 5.89 13.89
N LYS A 192 9.70 6.49 12.73
CA LYS A 192 8.94 6.34 11.49
C LYS A 192 8.84 4.86 11.08
N ARG A 193 9.95 4.13 11.15
CA ARG A 193 10.02 2.70 10.78
C ARG A 193 9.28 1.78 11.75
N THR A 194 9.31 2.07 13.05
CA THR A 194 8.73 1.17 14.07
C THR A 194 7.28 1.50 14.40
N VAL A 195 6.98 2.77 14.69
CA VAL A 195 5.65 3.20 15.17
C VAL A 195 4.70 3.43 14.01
N PHE A 196 5.19 4.07 12.93
CA PHE A 196 4.36 4.43 11.77
C PHE A 196 4.45 3.41 10.63
N LEU A 197 5.13 2.29 10.88
CA LEU A 197 5.29 1.18 9.95
C LEU A 197 5.92 1.62 8.62
N GLU A 198 6.79 2.64 8.61
CA GLU A 198 7.48 3.10 7.40
C GLU A 198 8.64 2.16 7.04
N PHE A 199 8.32 0.94 6.61
CA PHE A 199 9.33 -0.06 6.28
C PHE A 199 10.22 0.41 5.11
N PRO A 200 11.53 0.06 5.13
CA PRO A 200 12.46 0.44 4.07
C PRO A 200 12.02 0.06 2.65
N MET A 201 11.18 -0.96 2.52
CA MET A 201 10.62 -1.40 1.24
C MET A 201 9.74 -0.35 0.55
N TYR A 202 9.15 0.59 1.30
CA TYR A 202 8.32 1.67 0.78
C TYR A 202 9.13 2.86 0.26
N VAL A 203 10.35 3.04 0.78
CA VAL A 203 11.18 4.20 0.48
C VAL A 203 11.86 4.02 -0.88
N PHE A 204 11.58 4.95 -1.80
CA PHE A 204 12.29 5.02 -3.06
C PHE A 204 13.58 5.84 -2.91
N ASP A 205 14.72 5.15 -3.06
CA ASP A 205 16.03 5.78 -3.21
C ASP A 205 16.43 5.85 -4.70
N PRO A 206 16.54 7.04 -5.31
CA PRO A 206 16.98 7.20 -6.70
C PRO A 206 18.32 6.53 -6.99
N LYS A 207 19.26 6.53 -6.04
CA LYS A 207 20.61 5.97 -6.22
C LYS A 207 20.60 4.46 -6.33
N LYS A 208 19.66 3.79 -5.67
CA LYS A 208 19.54 2.32 -5.65
C LYS A 208 18.53 1.78 -6.64
N HIS A 209 17.55 2.59 -7.05
CA HIS A 209 16.33 2.07 -7.69
C HIS A 209 15.98 2.71 -9.05
N SER A 210 16.69 3.75 -9.50
CA SER A 210 16.47 4.37 -10.81
C SER A 210 17.48 3.86 -11.84
N SER A 211 17.05 3.78 -13.10
CA SER A 211 17.92 3.47 -14.25
C SER A 211 18.37 4.74 -14.99
N ALA A 212 17.93 5.91 -14.53
CA ALA A 212 18.20 7.19 -15.16
C ALA A 212 19.59 7.75 -14.76
N PRO A 213 20.28 8.48 -15.66
CA PRO A 213 21.52 9.18 -15.32
C PRO A 213 21.27 10.15 -14.17
N GLN A 214 22.15 10.16 -13.17
CA GLN A 214 22.02 11.05 -12.03
C GLN A 214 22.25 12.50 -12.48
N PRO A 215 21.36 13.45 -12.14
CA PRO A 215 21.65 14.87 -12.36
C PRO A 215 22.79 15.27 -11.41
N GLY A 216 23.97 15.53 -11.98
CA GLY A 216 25.16 15.94 -11.23
C GLY A 216 26.36 14.98 -11.25
N ARG A 217 26.31 13.88 -12.01
CA ARG A 217 27.55 13.17 -12.36
C ARG A 217 28.14 13.88 -13.57
N THR A 218 29.00 14.87 -13.34
CA THR A 218 29.97 15.28 -14.36
C THR A 218 30.67 14.01 -14.80
N VAL A 219 30.57 13.71 -16.09
CA VAL A 219 31.47 12.76 -16.72
C VAL A 219 32.82 13.44 -16.60
N ASN A 220 33.61 13.05 -15.60
CA ASN A 220 35.01 13.38 -15.59
C ASN A 220 35.62 12.58 -16.75
N GLU A 221 35.83 13.27 -17.87
CA GLU A 221 36.86 12.89 -18.82
C GLU A 221 38.18 12.82 -18.04
N ASP A 222 38.69 11.61 -17.84
CA ASP A 222 40.08 11.30 -18.15
C ASP A 222 40.35 9.81 -17.92
N GLY A 223 41.04 9.19 -18.90
CA GLY A 223 41.83 7.99 -18.63
C GLY A 223 41.65 6.78 -19.55
N GLY A 224 41.70 6.97 -20.88
CA GLY A 224 42.47 6.08 -21.76
C GLY A 224 41.83 4.80 -22.31
N GLU A 225 41.52 4.82 -23.62
CA GLU A 225 42.06 3.88 -24.62
C GLU A 225 41.73 4.44 -26.03
N PRO A 226 42.69 4.54 -26.97
CA PRO A 226 42.43 5.15 -28.27
C PRO A 226 41.68 4.18 -29.20
N ALA A 227 40.59 4.67 -29.78
CA ALA A 227 39.83 3.98 -30.81
C ALA A 227 40.69 3.70 -32.05
N GLU A 228 40.77 2.42 -32.44
CA GLU A 228 41.27 2.01 -33.75
C GLU A 228 40.41 2.64 -34.85
N ARG A 229 41.08 3.43 -35.68
CA ARG A 229 40.53 4.16 -36.82
C ARG A 229 40.39 3.17 -37.98
N TYR A 230 39.17 2.81 -38.35
CA TYR A 230 38.89 2.13 -39.61
C TYR A 230 39.22 3.10 -40.75
N ARG A 231 40.31 2.83 -41.50
CA ARG A 231 40.67 3.54 -42.73
C ARG A 231 39.80 3.02 -43.86
N ASP A 232 39.00 3.89 -44.44
CA ASP A 232 38.37 3.70 -45.74
C ASP A 232 39.25 4.41 -46.77
N ASP A 233 40.11 3.65 -47.44
CA ASP A 233 40.96 4.13 -48.53
C ASP A 233 40.14 4.20 -49.81
N SER A 234 39.75 5.41 -50.20
CA SER A 234 39.30 5.70 -51.56
C SER A 234 40.52 5.84 -52.50
N PRO A 235 40.44 5.37 -53.75
CA PRO A 235 41.20 5.97 -54.84
C PRO A 235 40.28 6.70 -55.82
N GLN A 236 40.56 7.99 -56.03
CA GLN A 236 40.04 8.76 -57.17
C GLN A 236 40.77 8.39 -58.47
N SER A 237 40.01 8.13 -59.53
CA SER A 237 40.29 8.49 -60.92
C SER A 237 38.95 8.41 -61.64
N GLY A 238 38.43 9.38 -62.39
CA GLY A 238 38.99 10.36 -63.31
C GLY A 238 37.91 10.50 -64.41
N GLU A 239 37.68 11.72 -64.92
CA GLU A 239 37.14 12.10 -66.25
C GLU A 239 35.96 11.28 -66.84
N GLU A 240 34.88 11.81 -67.40
CA GLU A 240 34.67 12.94 -68.31
C GLU A 240 33.15 12.96 -68.63
N GLN A 241 32.60 14.11 -69.05
CA GLN A 241 31.63 14.32 -70.16
C GLN A 241 30.56 13.24 -70.46
N SER A 242 29.30 13.49 -70.81
CA SER A 242 28.53 14.58 -71.43
C SER A 242 27.11 14.01 -71.65
N VAL A 243 26.10 14.88 -71.82
CA VAL A 243 24.96 14.81 -72.79
C VAL A 243 24.37 13.40 -73.05
N GLU A 244 23.11 13.10 -72.71
CA GLU A 244 21.87 13.64 -73.30
C GLU A 244 20.67 13.15 -72.47
#